data_AF-A0A838IKE8-F1
#
_entry.id   AF-A0A838IKE8-F1
#
_cell.length_a   1.000
_cell.length_b   1.000
_cell.length_c   1.000
_cell.angle_alpha   90.00
_cell.angle_beta   90.00
_cell.angle_gamma   90.00
#
_symmetry.space_group_name_H-M   'P 1'
#
loop_
_entity.id
_entity.type
_entity.pdbx_description
1 polymer ?
#
loop_
_entity_poly.entity_id
_entity_poly.type
_entity_poly.pdbx_seq_one_letter_code
_entity_poly.pdbx_strand_id
1 'polypeptide(L)'
;MELREFAQRLLHADTLEGKFYVPEGGVITLSDHSPGEAMAWSAPARPVELQIATKSERRRKRLPHPDTLGQPEMAVRVLHAFANHELM
;
A
#
# COMPACT_ATOMS: atom_id res chain seq x y z
N MET A 1 15.90 -18.67 -2.29
CA MET A 1 15.59 -17.48 -3.10
C MET A 1 16.37 -16.33 -2.51
N GLU A 2 17.00 -15.50 -3.33
CA GLU A 2 17.72 -14.33 -2.82
C GLU A 2 16.74 -13.24 -2.38
N LEU A 3 17.12 -12.45 -1.38
CA LEU A 3 16.31 -11.35 -0.84
C LEU A 3 15.94 -10.35 -1.94
N ARG A 4 16.86 -10.06 -2.86
CA ARG A 4 16.61 -9.22 -4.04
C ARG A 4 15.50 -9.77 -4.93
N GLU A 5 15.49 -11.07 -5.19
CA GLU A 5 14.46 -11.71 -6.04
C GLU A 5 13.09 -11.63 -5.38
N PHE A 6 13.03 -11.89 -4.07
CA PHE A 6 11.80 -11.75 -3.29
C PHE A 6 11.31 -10.31 -3.29
N ALA A 7 12.20 -9.35 -3.05
CA ALA A 7 11.88 -7.93 -3.09
C ALA A 7 11.33 -7.55 -4.46
N GLN A 8 11.99 -7.90 -5.56
CA GLN A 8 11.50 -7.60 -6.91
C GLN A 8 10.09 -8.17 -7.16
N ARG A 9 9.83 -9.42 -6.79
CA ARG A 9 8.49 -10.03 -6.92
C ARG A 9 7.43 -9.24 -6.15
N LEU A 10 7.69 -8.97 -4.87
CA LEU A 10 6.76 -8.26 -3.99
C LEU A 10 6.51 -6.81 -4.44
N LEU A 11 7.59 -6.11 -4.78
CA LEU A 11 7.61 -4.69 -5.07
C LEU A 11 6.99 -4.37 -6.44
N HIS A 12 7.17 -5.24 -7.43
CA HIS A 12 6.62 -5.09 -8.78
C HIS A 12 5.26 -5.77 -9.01
N ALA A 13 4.77 -6.59 -8.07
CA ALA A 13 3.44 -7.17 -8.18
C ALA A 13 2.35 -6.08 -8.21
N ASP A 14 1.47 -6.16 -9.21
CA ASP A 14 0.29 -5.31 -9.40
C ASP A 14 -1.01 -6.06 -9.07
N THR A 15 -0.91 -7.22 -8.41
CA THR A 15 -2.06 -7.97 -7.89
C THR A 15 -1.89 -8.21 -6.40
N LEU A 16 -3.02 -8.35 -5.70
CA LEU A 16 -3.02 -8.62 -4.27
C LEU A 16 -2.36 -9.98 -3.96
N GLU A 17 -2.62 -10.98 -4.80
CA GLU A 17 -2.02 -12.32 -4.70
C GLU A 17 -0.49 -12.26 -4.83
N GLY A 18 0.02 -11.46 -5.77
CA GLY A 18 1.45 -11.24 -5.92
C GLY A 18 2.05 -10.54 -4.71
N LYS A 19 1.31 -9.61 -4.07
CA LYS A 19 1.73 -8.97 -2.81
C LYS A 19 1.75 -9.94 -1.61
N PHE A 20 0.87 -10.93 -1.60
CA PHE A 20 0.80 -11.96 -0.55
C PHE A 20 1.67 -13.18 -0.83
N TYR A 21 2.51 -13.16 -1.87
CA TYR A 21 3.46 -14.23 -2.11
C TYR A 21 4.34 -14.47 -0.88
N VAL A 22 4.38 -15.72 -0.41
CA VAL A 22 5.25 -16.17 0.67
C VAL A 22 6.30 -17.12 0.08
N PRO A 23 7.61 -16.87 0.29
CA PRO A 23 8.65 -17.78 -0.17
C PRO A 23 8.57 -19.12 0.57
N GLU A 24 9.00 -20.19 -0.09
CA GLU A 24 9.03 -21.52 0.51
C GLU A 24 9.93 -21.54 1.75
N GLY A 25 9.41 -22.06 2.87
CA GLY A 25 10.09 -22.01 4.17
C GLY A 25 10.05 -20.65 4.88
N GLY A 26 9.36 -19.66 4.31
CA GLY A 26 9.16 -18.33 4.89
C GLY A 26 10.36 -17.40 4.71
N VAL A 27 10.27 -16.19 5.25
CA VAL A 27 11.31 -15.15 5.08
C VAL A 27 12.68 -15.55 5.65
N ILE A 28 12.72 -16.52 6.57
CA ILE A 28 13.95 -17.01 7.20
C ILE A 28 14.83 -17.83 6.24
N THR A 29 14.28 -18.34 5.14
CA THR A 29 15.03 -19.09 4.13
C THR A 29 15.59 -18.21 3.01
N LEU A 30 15.36 -16.90 3.07
CA LEU A 30 15.93 -15.96 2.12
C LEU A 30 17.43 -15.79 2.39
N SER A 31 18.21 -15.82 1.31
CA SER A 31 19.65 -15.57 1.31
C SER A 31 19.96 -14.18 0.76
N ASP A 32 21.13 -13.63 1.09
CA ASP A 32 21.62 -12.37 0.51
C ASP A 32 23.12 -12.48 0.17
N HIS A 33 23.49 -13.61 -0.43
CA HIS A 33 24.89 -13.90 -0.75
C HIS A 33 25.35 -13.16 -2.01
N SER A 34 24.42 -12.69 -2.84
CA SER A 34 24.72 -11.97 -4.08
C SER A 34 23.71 -10.84 -4.33
N PRO A 35 23.76 -9.75 -3.54
CA PRO A 35 22.80 -8.65 -3.63
C PRO A 35 22.84 -7.90 -4.98
N GLY A 36 23.99 -7.95 -5.67
CA GLY A 36 24.21 -7.25 -6.94
C GLY A 36 24.20 -5.72 -6.78
N GLU A 37 24.02 -5.01 -7.88
CA GLU A 37 24.03 -3.54 -7.87
C GLU A 37 22.71 -2.96 -7.33
N ALA A 38 22.83 -1.80 -6.68
CA ALA A 38 21.69 -1.02 -6.20
C ALA A 38 20.82 -0.58 -7.38
N MET A 39 19.51 -0.79 -7.25
CA MET A 39 18.53 -0.40 -8.25
C MET A 39 17.73 0.79 -7.75
N ALA A 40 17.81 1.91 -8.47
CA ALA A 40 16.98 3.07 -8.17
C ALA A 40 15.52 2.74 -8.51
N TRP A 41 14.61 3.15 -7.63
CA TRP A 41 13.20 2.84 -7.79
C TRP A 41 12.32 3.98 -7.31
N SER A 42 11.34 4.36 -8.13
CA SER A 42 10.48 5.51 -7.87
C SER A 42 9.31 5.18 -6.94
N ALA A 43 8.62 4.06 -7.18
CA ALA A 43 7.49 3.63 -6.36
C ALA A 43 7.12 2.14 -6.58
N PRO A 44 6.54 1.47 -5.56
CA PRO A 44 5.84 0.20 -5.71
C PRO A 44 4.76 0.19 -6.77
N ALA A 45 4.72 -0.90 -7.54
CA ALA A 45 3.53 -1.26 -8.28
C ALA A 45 2.37 -1.44 -7.29
N ARG A 46 1.18 -1.01 -7.71
CA ARG A 46 -0.04 -1.07 -6.93
C ARG A 46 -1.11 -1.81 -7.73
N PRO A 47 -1.95 -2.61 -7.08
CA PRO A 47 -3.17 -3.09 -7.70
C PRO A 47 -4.02 -1.97 -8.29
N VAL A 48 -4.69 -2.26 -9.40
CA VAL A 48 -5.46 -1.25 -10.16
C VAL A 48 -6.55 -0.61 -9.30
N GLU A 49 -7.13 -1.38 -8.38
CA GLU A 49 -8.14 -0.98 -7.41
C GLU A 49 -7.57 -0.24 -6.19
N LEU A 50 -6.24 -0.18 -6.04
CA LEU A 50 -5.52 0.50 -4.95
C LEU A 50 -4.59 1.61 -5.45
N GLN A 51 -4.87 2.15 -6.64
CA GLN A 51 -4.14 3.29 -7.20
C GLN A 51 -4.37 4.54 -6.36
N ILE A 52 -3.34 5.38 -6.24
CA ILE A 52 -3.43 6.67 -5.58
C ILE A 52 -4.12 7.64 -6.55
N ALA A 53 -5.20 8.27 -6.09
CA ALA A 53 -5.91 9.25 -6.90
C ALA A 53 -5.01 10.46 -7.21
N THR A 54 -4.97 10.86 -8.47
CA THR A 54 -4.28 12.10 -8.86
C THR A 54 -4.95 13.30 -8.19
N LYS A 55 -4.24 14.43 -8.10
CA LYS A 55 -4.80 15.66 -7.48
C LYS A 55 -6.10 16.13 -8.14
N SER A 56 -6.28 15.85 -9.44
CA SER A 56 -7.50 16.13 -10.21
C SER A 56 -8.63 15.13 -9.92
N GLU A 57 -8.30 13.88 -9.61
CA GLU A 57 -9.27 12.82 -9.31
C GLU A 57 -9.70 12.83 -7.84
N ARG A 58 -8.85 13.34 -6.94
CA ARG A 58 -9.14 13.50 -5.51
C ARG A 58 -10.37 14.37 -5.32
N ARG A 59 -11.52 13.73 -5.13
CA ARG A 59 -12.73 14.44 -4.80
C ARG A 59 -12.64 14.79 -3.32
N ARG A 60 -12.54 16.10 -3.00
CA ARG A 60 -12.61 16.58 -1.61
C ARG A 60 -13.87 16.04 -0.93
N LYS A 61 -13.72 14.96 -0.15
CA LYS A 61 -14.82 14.46 0.67
C LYS A 61 -15.11 15.49 1.75
N ARG A 62 -16.39 15.80 1.93
CA ARG A 62 -16.83 16.63 3.04
C ARG A 62 -16.65 15.81 4.32
N LEU A 63 -15.74 16.26 5.17
CA LEU A 63 -15.62 15.76 6.53
C LEU A 63 -16.82 16.26 7.36
N PRO A 64 -17.33 15.46 8.30
CA PRO A 64 -18.23 15.94 9.34
C PRO A 64 -17.68 17.19 10.04
N HIS A 65 -18.57 18.09 10.47
CA HIS A 65 -18.18 19.26 11.24
C HIS A 65 -17.59 18.84 12.60
N PRO A 66 -16.53 19.50 13.11
CA PRO A 66 -15.88 19.12 14.37
C PRO A 66 -16.83 18.96 15.56
N ASP A 67 -17.85 19.79 15.65
CA ASP A 67 -18.85 19.75 16.74
C ASP A 67 -19.66 18.45 16.75
N THR A 68 -19.68 17.70 15.64
CA THR A 68 -20.39 16.42 15.52
C THR A 68 -19.54 15.22 15.92
N LEU A 69 -18.24 15.40 16.22
CA LEU A 69 -17.32 14.30 16.55
C LEU A 69 -17.64 13.58 17.86
N GLY A 70 -18.43 14.19 18.75
CA GLY A 70 -18.96 13.52 19.94
C GLY A 70 -19.97 12.42 19.63
N GLN A 71 -20.49 12.37 18.39
CA GLN A 71 -21.39 11.32 17.92
C GLN A 71 -20.55 10.15 17.37
N PRO A 72 -20.67 8.92 17.90
CA PRO A 72 -19.85 7.78 17.49
C PRO A 72 -19.86 7.52 15.98
N GLU A 73 -21.01 7.69 15.32
CA GLU A 73 -21.18 7.51 13.89
C GLU A 73 -20.37 8.53 13.06
N MET A 74 -20.23 9.76 13.54
CA MET A 74 -19.45 10.80 12.86
C MET A 74 -17.95 10.60 13.05
N ALA A 75 -17.54 10.17 14.24
CA ALA A 75 -16.15 9.78 14.50
C ALA A 75 -15.70 8.65 13.56
N VAL A 76 -16.53 7.61 13.38
CA VAL A 76 -16.23 6.50 12.45
C VAL A 76 -16.09 6.99 11.01
N ARG A 77 -16.96 7.90 10.55
CA ARG A 77 -16.89 8.45 9.18
C ARG A 77 -15.61 9.25 8.94
N VAL A 78 -15.15 10.00 9.94
CA VAL A 78 -13.91 10.77 9.88
C VAL A 78 -12.71 9.84 9.82
N LEU A 79 -12.68 8.81 10.68
CA LEU A 79 -11.62 7.80 10.67
C LEU A 79 -11.55 7.08 9.31
N HIS A 80 -12.69 6.68 8.77
CA HIS A 80 -12.75 6.04 7.44
C HIS A 80 -12.28 6.97 6.32
N ALA A 81 -12.65 8.26 6.39
CA ALA A 81 -12.20 9.25 5.41
C ALA A 81 -10.68 9.42 5.45
N PHE A 82 -10.07 9.52 6.63
CA PHE A 82 -8.61 9.64 6.79
C PHE A 82 -7.85 8.35 6.47
N ALA A 83 -8.39 7.18 6.79
CA ALA A 83 -7.72 5.91 6.49
C ALA A 83 -7.47 5.70 4.99
N ASN A 84 -8.34 6.27 4.14
CA ASN A 84 -8.36 6.00 2.70
C ASN A 84 -8.22 7.28 1.84
N HIS A 85 -7.85 8.43 2.42
CA HIS A 85 -7.92 9.73 1.74
C HIS A 85 -6.99 9.88 0.50
N GLU A 86 -5.93 9.08 0.42
CA GLU A 86 -5.02 9.07 -0.74
C GLU A 86 -5.48 8.11 -1.86
N LEU A 87 -6.44 7.22 -1.57
CA LEU A 87 -7.01 6.26 -2.52
C LEU A 87 -8.32 6.75 -3.17
N MET A 88 -8.69 8.02 -2.96
CA MET A 88 -10.00 8.60 -3.30
C MET A 88 -9.93 9.97 -3.94
#